data_AF-A0A9P1PXP1-F1
#
_entry.id   AF-A0A9P1PXP1-F1
#
_cell.length_a   1.000
_cell.length_b   1.000
_cell.length_c   1.000
_cell.angle_alpha   90.00
_cell.angle_beta   90.00
_cell.angle_gamma   90.00
#
_symmetry.space_group_name_H-M   'P 1'
#
loop_
_entity.id
_entity.type
_entity.pdbx_description
1 polymer ?
#
loop_
_entity_poly.entity_id
_entity_poly.type
_entity_poly.pdbx_seq_one_letter_code
_entity_poly.pdbx_strand_id
1 'polypeptide(L)'
;MKKLILIAGLLAATTAHAGPYADIAKAKFESEMVQAIQLTDMSDMEKTKAISRIPQAQKALREVARSGIKDKKSCLKIKKDFISEQKQIMGKEDITDKDLAYSSLAAMGDYVATVCLDMK
;
A
#
# COMPACT_ATOMS: atom_id res chain seq x y z
N MET A 1 -15.84 28.11 16.12
CA MET A 1 -14.58 27.36 16.25
C MET A 1 -14.89 26.01 16.90
N LYS A 2 -15.00 24.94 16.08
CA LYS A 2 -15.41 23.60 16.54
C LYS A 2 -14.16 22.78 16.88
N LYS A 3 -14.13 22.28 18.12
CA LYS A 3 -13.03 21.56 18.75
C LYS A 3 -12.83 20.19 18.07
N LEU A 4 -11.61 19.93 17.58
CA LEU A 4 -11.18 18.63 17.10
C LEU A 4 -10.99 17.71 18.33
N ILE A 5 -11.89 16.75 18.48
CA ILE A 5 -11.76 15.68 19.47
C ILE A 5 -10.79 14.64 18.87
N LEU A 6 -9.53 14.72 19.31
CA LEU A 6 -8.54 13.65 19.15
C LEU A 6 -8.95 12.50 20.08
N ILE A 7 -9.56 11.46 19.51
CA ILE A 7 -9.78 10.20 20.25
C ILE A 7 -8.45 9.45 20.24
N ALA A 8 -7.65 9.73 21.28
CA ALA A 8 -6.59 8.86 21.75
C ALA A 8 -7.22 7.61 22.37
N GLY A 9 -7.52 6.61 21.53
CA GLY A 9 -8.00 5.30 21.93
C GLY A 9 -6.88 4.28 21.95
N LEU A 10 -6.25 4.17 23.11
CA LEU A 10 -5.58 3.00 23.69
C LEU A 10 -4.66 2.14 22.79
N LEU A 11 -3.36 2.27 23.10
CA LEU A 11 -2.31 1.29 22.88
C LEU A 11 -2.73 -0.11 23.35
N ALA A 12 -3.09 -0.96 22.41
CA ALA A 12 -2.65 -2.34 22.42
C ALA A 12 -1.78 -2.51 21.18
N ALA A 13 -0.50 -2.14 21.30
CA ALA A 13 0.50 -2.60 20.37
C ALA A 13 0.62 -4.12 20.57
N THR A 14 -0.29 -4.89 19.97
CA THR A 14 0.06 -6.23 19.57
C THR A 14 1.24 -6.02 18.63
N THR A 15 2.45 -6.30 19.11
CA THR A 15 3.54 -6.70 18.24
C THR A 15 3.06 -7.99 17.56
N ALA A 16 2.14 -7.84 16.61
CA ALA A 16 1.89 -8.84 15.59
C ALA A 16 3.25 -8.95 14.93
N HIS A 17 3.99 -9.97 15.37
CA HIS A 17 5.22 -10.38 14.72
C HIS A 17 4.82 -10.50 13.25
N ALA A 18 5.32 -9.58 12.43
CA ALA A 18 5.16 -9.69 11.00
C ALA A 18 5.73 -11.08 10.69
N GLY A 19 4.86 -12.01 10.31
CA GLY A 19 5.27 -13.34 9.97
C GLY A 19 6.19 -13.27 8.73
N PRO A 20 6.81 -14.41 8.40
CA PRO A 20 7.89 -14.46 7.40
C PRO A 20 7.47 -13.90 6.03
N TYR A 21 6.17 -13.90 5.71
CA TYR A 21 5.66 -13.36 4.45
C TYR A 21 5.60 -11.84 4.43
N ALA A 22 5.36 -11.17 5.57
CA ALA A 22 5.23 -9.72 5.62
C ALA A 22 6.56 -8.99 5.43
N ASP A 23 7.67 -9.54 5.90
CA ASP A 23 9.01 -8.96 5.69
C ASP A 23 9.48 -9.15 4.25
N ILE A 24 9.24 -10.33 3.67
CA ILE A 24 9.53 -10.59 2.25
C ILE A 24 8.68 -9.69 1.35
N ALA A 25 7.38 -9.56 1.64
CA ALA A 25 6.48 -8.67 0.90
C ALA A 25 6.94 -7.21 0.99
N LYS A 26 7.41 -6.77 2.16
CA LYS A 26 7.94 -5.43 2.38
C LYS A 26 9.15 -5.16 1.50
N ALA A 27 10.15 -6.04 1.54
CA ALA A 27 11.38 -5.90 0.77
C ALA A 27 11.11 -5.94 -0.74
N LYS A 28 10.25 -6.86 -1.20
CA LYS A 28 9.82 -6.94 -2.60
C LYS A 28 9.14 -5.64 -3.04
N PHE A 29 8.17 -5.16 -2.27
CA PHE A 29 7.44 -3.93 -2.58
C PHE A 29 8.36 -2.71 -2.62
N GLU A 30 9.27 -2.55 -1.65
CA GLU A 30 10.25 -1.45 -1.65
C GLU A 30 11.14 -1.51 -2.89
N SER A 31 11.67 -2.68 -3.22
CA SER A 31 12.53 -2.85 -4.40
C SER A 31 11.79 -2.51 -5.70
N GLU A 32 10.58 -3.05 -5.89
CA GLU A 32 9.76 -2.80 -7.08
C GLU A 32 9.40 -1.32 -7.22
N MET A 33 8.96 -0.67 -6.13
CA MET A 33 8.60 0.74 -6.15
C MET A 33 9.79 1.67 -6.37
N VAL A 34 10.94 1.38 -5.74
CA VAL A 34 12.18 2.16 -5.95
C VAL A 34 12.64 2.06 -7.39
N GLN A 35 12.69 0.85 -7.95
CA GLN A 35 13.06 0.64 -9.36
C GLN A 35 12.10 1.37 -10.30
N ALA A 36 10.79 1.26 -10.06
CA ALA A 36 9.79 1.92 -10.88
C ALA A 36 9.94 3.45 -10.85
N ILE A 37 10.17 4.05 -9.68
CA ILE A 37 10.42 5.50 -9.53
C ILE A 37 11.73 5.92 -10.21
N GLN A 38 12.78 5.10 -10.13
CA GLN A 38 14.07 5.42 -10.75
C GLN A 38 13.97 5.46 -12.28
N LEU A 39 13.12 4.62 -12.87
CA LEU A 39 12.88 4.54 -14.31
C LEU A 39 11.94 5.64 -14.83
N THR A 40 11.23 6.35 -13.96
CA THR A 40 10.36 7.47 -14.36
C THR A 40 11.18 8.68 -14.78
N ASP A 41 10.68 9.42 -15.76
CA ASP A 41 11.23 10.71 -16.19
C ASP A 41 10.81 11.83 -15.21
N MET A 42 11.50 11.88 -14.07
CA MET A 42 11.33 12.85 -12.99
C MET A 42 12.70 13.35 -12.53
N SER A 43 12.75 14.54 -11.92
CA SER A 43 14.01 15.03 -11.34
C SER A 43 14.46 14.18 -10.14
N ASP A 44 15.75 14.14 -9.84
CA ASP A 44 16.30 13.38 -8.71
C ASP A 44 15.68 13.79 -7.36
N MET A 45 15.33 15.07 -7.22
CA MET A 45 14.65 15.60 -6.04
C MET A 45 13.25 15.00 -5.90
N GLU A 46 12.49 14.91 -7.00
CA GLU A 46 11.16 14.32 -7.01
C GLU A 46 11.21 12.81 -6.81
N LYS A 47 12.18 12.11 -7.40
CA LYS A 47 12.45 10.68 -7.14
C LYS A 47 12.71 10.42 -5.67
N THR A 48 13.60 11.20 -5.05
CA THR A 48 13.90 11.10 -3.61
C THR A 48 12.65 11.32 -2.77
N LYS A 49 11.83 12.33 -3.12
CA LYS A 49 10.56 12.61 -2.43
C LYS A 49 9.55 11.47 -2.60
N ALA A 50 9.47 10.85 -3.78
CA ALA A 50 8.60 9.71 -4.02
C ALA A 50 9.07 8.47 -3.22
N ILE A 51 10.37 8.18 -3.23
CA ILE A 51 10.96 7.06 -2.48
C ILE A 51 10.71 7.21 -0.97
N SER A 52 10.86 8.42 -0.42
CA SER A 52 10.61 8.66 1.02
C SER A 52 9.15 8.44 1.45
N ARG A 53 8.19 8.37 0.51
CA ARG A 53 6.78 8.08 0.79
C ARG A 53 6.44 6.59 0.79
N ILE A 54 7.33 5.73 0.29
CA ILE A 54 7.11 4.28 0.22
C ILE A 54 6.73 3.68 1.59
N PRO A 55 7.41 4.00 2.71
CA PRO A 55 7.02 3.47 4.02
C PRO A 55 5.61 3.88 4.46
N GLN A 56 5.17 5.10 4.11
CA GLN A 56 3.82 5.57 4.40
C GLN A 56 2.79 4.82 3.55
N ALA A 57 3.08 4.59 2.26
CA ALA A 57 2.24 3.79 1.38
C ALA A 57 2.08 2.36 1.91
N GLN A 58 3.16 1.70 2.34
CA GLN A 58 3.08 0.38 2.97
C GLN A 58 2.15 0.34 4.18
N LYS A 59 2.23 1.35 5.06
CA LYS A 59 1.36 1.45 6.22
C LYS A 59 -0.11 1.52 5.79
N ALA A 60 -0.43 2.35 4.79
CA ALA A 60 -1.79 2.45 4.25
C ALA A 60 -2.28 1.12 3.65
N LEU A 61 -1.43 0.42 2.90
CA LEU A 61 -1.76 -0.89 2.31
C LEU A 61 -1.99 -1.98 3.38
N ARG A 62 -1.23 -1.95 4.48
CA ARG A 62 -1.49 -2.83 5.64
C ARG A 62 -2.85 -2.54 6.28
N GLU A 63 -3.27 -1.28 6.36
CA GLU A 63 -4.62 -0.94 6.84
C GLU A 63 -5.72 -1.43 5.90
N VAL A 64 -5.50 -1.40 4.57
CA VAL A 64 -6.43 -2.01 3.60
C VAL A 64 -6.60 -3.50 3.88
N ALA A 65 -5.49 -4.23 4.11
CA ALA A 65 -5.54 -5.63 4.48
C ALA A 65 -6.30 -5.87 5.80
N ARG A 66 -5.98 -5.10 6.85
CA ARG A 66 -6.67 -5.17 8.15
C ARG A 66 -8.17 -4.92 8.05
N SER A 67 -8.57 -3.88 7.33
CA SER A 67 -9.99 -3.54 7.14
C SER A 67 -10.72 -4.68 6.43
N GLY A 68 -10.12 -5.23 5.36
CA GLY A 68 -10.72 -6.34 4.65
C GLY A 68 -10.85 -7.62 5.49
N ILE A 69 -9.86 -7.91 6.35
CA ILE A 69 -9.93 -9.03 7.30
C ILE A 69 -11.05 -8.81 8.33
N LYS A 70 -11.17 -7.60 8.87
CA LYS A 70 -12.25 -7.21 9.79
C LYS A 70 -13.63 -7.40 9.15
N ASP A 71 -13.74 -7.11 7.85
CA ASP A 71 -14.95 -7.34 7.03
C ASP A 71 -15.13 -8.81 6.61
N LYS A 72 -14.33 -9.74 7.15
CA LYS A 72 -14.34 -11.18 6.87
C LYS A 72 -14.10 -11.53 5.39
N LYS A 73 -13.40 -10.68 4.64
CA LYS A 73 -13.04 -10.93 3.24
C LYS A 73 -11.85 -11.90 3.14
N SER A 74 -11.79 -12.67 2.05
CA SER A 74 -10.59 -13.45 1.72
C SER A 74 -9.47 -12.53 1.22
N CYS A 75 -8.19 -12.90 1.39
CA CYS A 75 -7.07 -12.08 0.92
C CYS A 75 -7.13 -11.81 -0.59
N LEU A 76 -7.60 -12.79 -1.36
CA LEU A 76 -7.86 -12.62 -2.79
C LEU A 76 -8.96 -11.57 -3.06
N LYS A 77 -10.05 -11.56 -2.29
CA LYS A 77 -11.11 -10.56 -2.43
C LYS A 77 -10.62 -9.16 -2.07
N ILE A 78 -9.82 -9.04 -1.00
CA ILE A 78 -9.23 -7.75 -0.59
C ILE A 78 -8.33 -7.19 -1.69
N LYS A 79 -7.44 -8.02 -2.27
CA LYS A 79 -6.61 -7.62 -3.42
C LYS A 79 -7.45 -7.17 -4.61
N LYS A 80 -8.48 -7.94 -4.98
CA LYS A 80 -9.36 -7.62 -6.12
C LYS A 80 -10.11 -6.31 -5.90
N ASP A 81 -10.65 -6.09 -4.71
CA ASP A 81 -11.38 -4.87 -4.35
C ASP A 81 -10.44 -3.66 -4.42
N PHE A 82 -9.27 -3.76 -3.78
CA PHE A 82 -8.25 -2.73 -3.83
C PHE A 82 -7.85 -2.38 -5.27
N ILE A 83 -7.51 -3.36 -6.11
CA ILE A 83 -7.13 -3.13 -7.50
C ILE A 83 -8.28 -2.47 -8.28
N SER A 84 -9.51 -2.91 -8.06
CA SER A 84 -10.68 -2.35 -8.73
C SER A 84 -10.91 -0.89 -8.35
N GLU A 85 -10.83 -0.55 -7.06
CA GLU A 85 -10.98 0.82 -6.56
C GLU A 85 -9.88 1.72 -7.12
N GLN A 86 -8.62 1.29 -7.08
CA GLN A 86 -7.51 2.06 -7.63
C GLN A 86 -7.63 2.25 -9.14
N LYS A 87 -8.05 1.24 -9.91
CA LYS A 87 -8.32 1.39 -11.35
C LYS A 87 -9.42 2.42 -11.63
N GLN A 88 -10.45 2.48 -10.80
CA GLN A 88 -11.50 3.50 -10.94
C GLN A 88 -11.01 4.91 -10.64
N ILE A 89 -10.09 5.06 -9.68
CA ILE A 89 -9.43 6.35 -9.39
C ILE A 89 -8.53 6.73 -10.56
N MET A 90 -7.66 5.83 -10.99
CA MET A 90 -6.75 6.02 -12.13
C MET A 90 -7.48 6.38 -13.43
N GLY A 91 -8.66 5.80 -13.68
CA GLY A 91 -9.46 6.12 -14.86
C GLY A 91 -10.08 7.52 -14.86
N LYS A 92 -10.01 8.24 -13.73
CA LYS A 92 -10.48 9.62 -13.58
C LYS A 92 -9.33 10.64 -13.57
N GLU A 93 -8.10 10.18 -13.50
CA GLU A 93 -6.90 11.02 -13.47
C GLU A 93 -6.20 10.98 -14.84
N ASP A 94 -5.56 12.09 -15.21
CA ASP A 94 -4.68 12.11 -16.37
C ASP A 94 -3.32 11.53 -15.96
N ILE A 95 -3.08 10.27 -16.32
CA ILE A 95 -1.88 9.54 -15.96
C ILE A 95 -0.89 9.60 -17.12
N THR A 96 0.15 10.40 -16.95
CA THR A 96 1.24 10.57 -17.91
C THR A 96 2.00 9.27 -18.18
N ASP A 97 2.28 8.48 -17.13
CA ASP A 97 2.99 7.20 -17.23
C ASP A 97 2.10 6.04 -16.77
N LYS A 98 1.37 5.46 -17.73
CA LYS A 98 0.43 4.37 -17.47
C LYS A 98 1.15 3.08 -17.07
N ASP A 99 2.32 2.82 -17.62
CA ASP A 99 3.07 1.60 -17.33
C ASP A 99 3.62 1.61 -15.91
N LEU A 100 4.14 2.76 -15.45
CA LEU A 100 4.49 2.99 -14.05
C LEU A 100 3.27 2.82 -13.14
N ALA A 101 2.13 3.40 -13.51
CA ALA A 101 0.94 3.35 -12.67
C ALA A 101 0.38 1.92 -12.56
N TYR A 102 0.35 1.15 -13.65
CA TYR A 102 -0.12 -0.23 -13.64
C TYR A 102 0.85 -1.19 -12.93
N SER A 103 2.16 -1.04 -13.12
CA SER A 103 3.17 -1.83 -12.42
C SER A 103 3.14 -1.55 -10.91
N SER A 104 3.07 -0.28 -10.52
CA SER A 104 2.91 0.12 -9.12
C SER A 104 1.65 -0.46 -8.50
N LEU A 105 0.52 -0.40 -9.22
CA LEU A 105 -0.74 -0.97 -8.74
C LEU A 105 -0.65 -2.48 -8.54
N ALA A 106 0.01 -3.19 -9.44
CA ALA A 106 0.23 -4.63 -9.31
C ALA A 106 1.07 -4.95 -8.05
N ALA A 107 2.18 -4.24 -7.84
CA ALA A 107 3.03 -4.38 -6.66
C ALA A 107 2.26 -4.09 -5.35
N MET A 108 1.44 -3.03 -5.33
CA MET A 108 0.58 -2.71 -4.19
C MET A 108 -0.44 -3.82 -3.91
N GLY A 109 -1.08 -4.37 -4.94
CA GLY A 109 -2.06 -5.46 -4.81
C GLY A 109 -1.42 -6.76 -4.31
N ASP A 110 -0.23 -7.09 -4.78
CA ASP A 110 0.56 -8.24 -4.30
C ASP A 110 0.97 -8.07 -2.84
N TYR A 111 1.41 -6.87 -2.46
CA TYR A 111 1.74 -6.54 -1.08
C TYR A 111 0.51 -6.74 -0.17
N VAL A 112 -0.65 -6.16 -0.52
CA VAL A 112 -1.91 -6.29 0.22
C VAL A 112 -2.31 -7.75 0.43
N ALA A 113 -2.25 -8.58 -0.62
CA ALA A 113 -2.58 -10.00 -0.49
C ALA A 113 -1.61 -10.74 0.44
N THR A 114 -0.31 -10.47 0.31
CA THR A 114 0.73 -11.19 1.06
C THR A 114 0.69 -10.82 2.54
N VAL A 115 0.56 -9.54 2.88
CA VAL A 115 0.40 -9.12 4.27
C VAL A 115 -0.94 -9.56 4.86
N CYS A 116 -1.98 -9.71 4.05
CA CYS A 116 -3.25 -10.28 4.53
C CYS A 116 -3.08 -11.75 4.95
N LEU A 117 -2.33 -12.55 4.19
CA LEU A 117 -2.07 -13.96 4.53
C LEU A 117 -1.33 -14.09 5.85
N ASP A 118 -0.46 -13.13 6.14
CA ASP A 118 0.35 -13.05 7.35
C ASP A 118 -0.43 -12.60 8.59
N MET A 119 -1.49 -11.81 8.40
CA MET A 119 -2.34 -11.26 9.47
C MET A 119 -3.49 -12.18 9.89
N LYS A 120 -3.70 -13.31 9.21
CA LYS A 120 -4.77 -14.27 9.48
C LYS A 120 -4.34 -15.32 10.49
#